data_AF-A0A0N4T820-F1
#
_entry.id   AF-A0A0N4T820-F1
#
_cell.length_a   1.000
_cell.length_b   1.000
_cell.length_c   1.000
_cell.angle_alpha   90.00
_cell.angle_beta   90.00
_cell.angle_gamma   90.00
#
_symmetry.space_group_name_H-M   'P 1'
#
loop_
_entity.id
_entity.type
_entity.pdbx_description
1 polymer ?
#
loop_
_entity_poly.entity_id
_entity_poly.type
_entity_poly.pdbx_seq_one_letter_code
_entity_poly.pdbx_strand_id
1 'polypeptide(L)'
;VVGGRRSDTGRLGAFITQVKPGSVADTIGHLRKGDEVLEWNGRQLQNATFDQVYDAINSSRHDTQVELIVSRDEVLEWNGRQLQNATFDQVYDAINSSRHDTQVELIVSRSMR
;
A
#
# COMPACT_ATOMS: atom_id res chain seq x y z
N VAL A 1 6.39 9.86 1.77
CA VAL A 1 5.01 9.83 2.31
C VAL A 1 4.31 11.12 1.92
N VAL A 2 3.03 11.07 1.57
CA VAL A 2 2.18 12.26 1.40
C VAL A 2 0.99 12.15 2.34
N GLY A 3 0.76 13.17 3.17
CA GLY A 3 -0.37 13.24 4.11
C GLY A 3 -1.57 14.02 3.56
N GLY A 4 -2.73 13.89 4.21
CA GLY A 4 -3.93 14.65 3.86
C GLY A 4 -4.59 14.26 2.52
N ARG A 5 -4.26 13.09 1.95
CA ARG A 5 -4.95 12.59 0.75
C ARG A 5 -6.29 11.99 1.16
N ARG A 6 -7.38 12.31 0.45
CA ARG A 6 -8.64 11.59 0.62
C ARG A 6 -8.49 10.16 0.06
N SER A 7 -8.64 9.17 0.91
CA SER A 7 -8.84 7.77 0.56
C SER A 7 -10.15 7.58 -0.22
N ASP A 8 -10.33 6.40 -0.81
CA ASP A 8 -11.54 6.04 -1.56
C ASP A 8 -12.82 6.07 -0.70
N THR A 9 -12.65 5.99 0.62
CA THR A 9 -13.74 6.14 1.61
C THR A 9 -14.06 7.60 1.97
N GLY A 10 -13.34 8.57 1.38
CA GLY A 10 -13.47 10.00 1.67
C GLY A 10 -12.71 10.48 2.91
N ARG A 11 -11.99 9.58 3.61
CA ARG A 11 -11.19 9.89 4.81
C ARG A 11 -9.81 10.41 4.45
N LEU A 12 -9.25 11.32 5.25
CA LEU A 12 -7.86 11.75 5.07
C LEU A 12 -6.89 10.63 5.50
N GLY A 13 -5.80 10.45 4.76
CA GLY A 13 -4.79 9.43 5.07
C GLY A 13 -3.40 9.84 4.60
N ALA A 14 -2.40 9.09 5.08
CA ALA A 14 -1.01 9.22 4.69
C ALA A 14 -0.60 8.02 3.84
N PHE A 15 -0.01 8.26 2.67
CA PHE A 15 0.32 7.17 1.74
C PHE A 15 1.79 7.16 1.35
N ILE A 16 2.34 5.96 1.22
CA ILE A 16 3.66 5.73 0.63
C ILE A 16 3.57 6.03 -0.87
N THR A 17 4.31 7.04 -1.32
CA THR A 17 4.36 7.44 -2.73
C THR A 17 5.52 6.83 -3.48
N GLN A 18 6.61 6.53 -2.77
CA GLN A 18 7.82 5.95 -3.31
C GLN A 18 8.59 5.29 -2.19
N VAL A 19 9.24 4.19 -2.54
CA VAL A 19 10.22 3.50 -1.68
C VAL A 19 11.52 3.44 -2.47
N LYS A 20 12.63 3.73 -1.81
CA LYS A 20 13.96 3.67 -2.44
C LYS A 20 14.38 2.19 -2.54
N PRO A 21 14.70 1.66 -3.74
CA PRO A 21 15.18 0.29 -3.88
C PRO A 21 16.44 0.04 -3.02
N GLY A 22 16.47 -1.10 -2.34
CA GLY A 22 17.57 -1.51 -1.45
C GLY A 22 17.64 -0.74 -0.12
N SER A 23 16.67 0.13 0.18
CA SER A 23 16.59 0.78 1.50
C SER A 23 16.05 -0.16 2.58
N VAL A 24 16.17 0.24 3.84
CA VAL A 24 15.55 -0.49 4.98
C VAL A 24 14.03 -0.61 4.78
N ALA A 25 13.38 0.43 4.26
CA ALA A 25 11.95 0.42 3.95
C ALA A 25 11.56 -0.62 2.87
N ASP A 26 12.44 -0.88 1.90
CA ASP A 26 12.24 -1.87 0.83
C ASP A 26 12.53 -3.30 1.32
N THR A 27 13.67 -3.47 1.98
CA THR A 27 14.24 -4.79 2.30
C THR A 27 13.70 -5.40 3.58
N ILE A 28 13.49 -4.60 4.63
CA ILE A 28 13.02 -5.06 5.94
C ILE A 28 11.54 -4.72 6.09
N GLY A 29 11.17 -3.48 5.78
CA GLY A 29 9.79 -3.01 5.90
C GLY A 29 8.86 -3.53 4.82
N HIS A 30 9.40 -4.03 3.70
CA HIS A 30 8.64 -4.47 2.52
C HIS A 30 7.57 -3.47 2.08
N LEU A 31 7.83 -2.18 2.31
CA LEU A 31 6.91 -1.10 2.00
C LEU A 31 6.79 -0.96 0.50
N ARG A 32 5.59 -0.62 0.04
CA ARG A 32 5.28 -0.43 -1.36
C ARG A 32 4.56 0.90 -1.55
N LYS A 33 4.71 1.46 -2.76
CA LYS A 33 3.86 2.57 -3.19
C LYS A 33 2.40 2.12 -3.08
N GLY A 34 1.57 2.95 -2.46
CA GLY A 34 0.16 2.66 -2.22
C GLY A 34 -0.17 2.23 -0.79
N ASP A 35 0.82 1.78 -0.01
CA ASP A 35 0.60 1.46 1.41
C ASP A 35 0.12 2.70 2.16
N GLU A 36 -0.95 2.54 2.94
CA GLU A 36 -1.44 3.57 3.86
C GLU A 36 -0.67 3.47 5.17
N VAL A 37 -0.11 4.59 5.63
CA VAL A 37 0.54 4.68 6.94
C VAL A 37 -0.53 4.99 7.98
N LEU A 38 -0.84 4.00 8.81
CA LEU A 38 -1.81 4.12 9.90
C LEU A 38 -1.18 4.77 11.14
N GLU A 39 0.10 4.46 11.41
CA GLU A 39 0.83 4.95 12.57
C GLU A 39 2.30 5.25 12.24
N TRP A 40 2.86 6.30 12.86
CA TRP A 40 4.27 6.69 12.79
C TRP A 40 4.84 6.92 14.20
N ASN A 41 5.74 6.04 14.66
CA ASN A 41 6.33 6.09 16.00
C ASN A 41 5.27 6.25 17.12
N GLY A 42 4.22 5.44 17.14
CA GLY A 42 3.13 5.57 18.12
C GLY A 42 2.07 6.63 17.79
N ARG A 43 2.27 7.47 16.75
CA ARG A 43 1.34 8.52 16.37
C ARG A 43 0.39 8.06 15.28
N GLN A 44 -0.90 7.99 15.59
CA GLN A 44 -1.96 7.67 14.64
C GLN A 44 -2.06 8.74 13.55
N LEU A 45 -2.01 8.31 12.29
CA LEU A 45 -2.08 9.16 11.09
C LEU A 45 -3.39 9.02 10.32
N GLN A 46 -4.29 8.15 10.76
CA GLN A 46 -5.64 8.02 10.21
C GLN A 46 -6.41 9.33 10.41
N ASN A 47 -6.97 9.88 9.33
CA ASN A 47 -7.63 11.20 9.29
C ASN A 47 -6.70 12.39 9.58
N ALA A 48 -5.38 12.19 9.63
CA ALA A 48 -4.45 13.28 9.87
C ALA A 48 -4.36 14.23 8.67
N THR A 49 -4.22 15.51 8.95
CA THR A 49 -3.96 16.53 7.94
C THR A 49 -2.55 16.39 7.37
N PHE A 50 -2.28 17.07 6.25
CA PHE A 50 -0.93 17.13 5.70
C PHE A 50 0.09 17.62 6.73
N ASP A 51 -0.24 18.70 7.46
CA ASP A 51 0.65 19.30 8.46
C ASP A 51 0.94 18.33 9.62
N GLN A 52 -0.07 17.60 10.11
CA GLN A 52 0.12 16.62 11.18
C GLN A 52 1.03 15.46 10.74
N VAL A 53 0.86 14.97 9.50
CA VAL A 53 1.73 13.94 8.94
C VAL A 53 3.14 14.47 8.75
N TYR A 54 3.28 15.69 8.24
CA TYR A 54 4.58 16.36 8.08
C TYR A 54 5.29 16.50 9.43
N ASP A 55 4.59 16.95 10.46
CA ASP A 55 5.14 17.12 11.80
C ASP A 55 5.59 15.80 12.41
N ALA A 56 4.84 14.71 12.24
CA ALA A 56 5.23 13.38 12.70
C ALA A 56 6.57 12.93 12.06
N ILE A 57 6.66 13.04 10.73
CA ILE A 57 7.86 12.67 9.99
C ILE A 57 9.04 13.58 10.37
N ASN A 58 8.82 14.89 10.39
CA ASN A 58 9.85 15.88 10.69
C ASN A 58 10.34 15.79 12.14
N SER A 59 9.50 15.35 13.08
CA SER A 59 9.90 15.09 14.47
C SER A 59 10.93 13.95 14.55
N SER A 60 10.81 12.94 13.69
CA SER A 60 11.68 11.75 13.69
C SER A 60 12.95 11.88 12.84
N ARG A 61 13.24 13.06 12.29
CA ARG A 61 14.35 13.25 11.33
C ARG A 61 15.74 12.88 11.87
N HIS A 62 15.89 12.88 13.19
CA HIS A 62 17.14 12.57 13.90
C HIS A 62 17.08 11.20 14.60
N ASP A 63 15.96 10.49 14.50
CA ASP A 63 15.81 9.18 15.10
C ASP A 63 16.62 8.16 14.30
N THR A 64 17.31 7.26 14.99
CA THR A 64 18.08 6.18 14.35
C THR A 64 17.17 5.07 13.82
N GLN A 65 15.90 5.05 14.24
CA GLN A 65 14.90 4.07 13.85
C GLN A 65 13.51 4.71 13.84
N VAL A 66 12.65 4.25 12.92
CA VAL A 66 11.24 4.61 12.84
C VAL A 66 10.41 3.33 12.81
N GLU A 67 9.31 3.32 13.54
CA GLU A 67 8.28 2.27 13.54
C GLU A 67 7.05 2.76 12.78
N LEU A 68 6.50 1.89 11.94
CA LEU A 68 5.38 2.18 11.08
C LEU A 68 4.37 1.04 11.18
N ILE A 69 3.11 1.39 11.37
CA ILE A 69 2.00 0.46 11.12
C ILE A 69 1.38 0.87 9.79
N VAL A 70 1.34 -0.06 8.83
CA VAL A 70 0.82 0.22 7.49
C VAL A 70 -0.30 -0.74 7.12
N SER A 71 -1.26 -0.25 6.35
CA SER A 71 -2.28 -1.06 5.69
C SER A 71 -1.98 -1.14 4.21
N ARG A 72 -2.19 -2.32 3.63
CA ARG A 72 -2.16 -2.54 2.19
C ARG A 72 -3.47 -3.21 1.79
N ASP A 73 -4.17 -2.60 0.85
CA ASP A 73 -5.34 -3.22 0.24
C ASP A 73 -4.90 -4.45 -0.58
N GLU A 74 -5.61 -5.57 -0.41
CA GLU A 74 -5.24 -6.86 -0.99
C GLU A 74 -5.31 -6.82 -2.51
N VAL A 75 -4.17 -6.70 -3.17
CA VAL A 75 -4.10 -6.72 -4.63
C VAL A 75 -4.33 -8.15 -5.10
N LEU A 76 -5.51 -8.37 -5.67
CA LEU A 76 -5.80 -9.55 -6.47
C LEU A 76 -5.18 -9.32 -7.84
N GLU A 77 -4.18 -10.10 -8.21
CA GLU A 77 -3.60 -10.06 -9.55
C GLU A 77 -3.70 -11.43 -10.23
N TRP A 78 -4.04 -11.41 -11.52
CA TRP A 78 -4.06 -12.58 -12.39
C TRP A 78 -3.21 -12.30 -13.62
N ASN A 79 -2.12 -13.05 -13.82
CA ASN A 79 -1.20 -12.86 -14.94
C ASN A 79 -0.75 -11.39 -15.11
N GLY A 80 -0.43 -10.72 -14.00
CA GLY A 80 -0.02 -9.31 -13.97
C GLY A 80 -1.15 -8.28 -14.18
N ARG A 81 -2.41 -8.72 -14.27
CA ARG A 81 -3.58 -7.82 -14.28
C ARG A 81 -4.14 -7.66 -12.88
N GLN A 82 -4.21 -6.42 -12.41
CA GLN A 82 -4.89 -6.05 -11.17
C GLN A 82 -6.40 -6.22 -11.32
N LEU A 83 -7.00 -6.99 -10.41
CA LEU A 83 -8.42 -7.34 -10.36
C LEU A 83 -9.17 -6.67 -9.20
N GLN A 84 -8.50 -5.86 -8.38
CA GLN A 84 -9.16 -4.98 -7.42
C GLN A 84 -10.06 -4.02 -8.23
N ASN A 85 -11.39 -4.21 -8.13
CA ASN A 85 -12.45 -3.51 -8.89
C ASN A 85 -12.80 -4.08 -10.27
N ALA A 86 -12.29 -5.24 -10.67
CA ALA A 86 -12.75 -5.89 -11.90
C ALA A 86 -14.20 -6.37 -11.77
N THR A 87 -15.01 -6.19 -12.81
CA THR A 87 -16.35 -6.79 -12.87
C THR A 87 -16.26 -8.30 -13.03
N PHE A 88 -17.37 -9.00 -12.76
CA PHE A 88 -17.45 -10.45 -12.96
C PHE A 88 -17.02 -10.85 -14.38
N ASP A 89 -17.51 -10.14 -15.40
CA ASP A 89 -17.19 -10.42 -16.81
C ASP A 89 -15.69 -10.24 -17.08
N GLN A 90 -15.08 -9.19 -16.55
CA GLN A 90 -13.64 -8.93 -16.71
C GLN A 90 -12.78 -10.02 -16.06
N VAL A 91 -13.19 -10.53 -14.89
CA VAL A 91 -12.50 -11.65 -14.22
C VAL A 91 -12.70 -12.95 -15.00
N TYR A 92 -13.93 -13.23 -15.46
CA TYR A 92 -14.26 -14.43 -16.22
C TYR A 92 -13.49 -14.50 -17.56
N ASP A 93 -13.42 -13.37 -18.27
CA ASP A 93 -12.66 -13.26 -19.51
C ASP A 93 -11.16 -13.40 -19.28
N ALA A 94 -10.61 -12.80 -18.21
CA ALA A 94 -9.20 -12.94 -17.85
C ALA A 94 -8.84 -14.41 -17.57
N ILE A 95 -9.66 -15.13 -16.82
CA ILE A 95 -9.45 -16.55 -16.52
C ILE A 95 -9.56 -17.40 -17.78
N ASN A 96 -10.58 -17.18 -18.61
CA ASN A 96 -10.81 -18.00 -19.80
C ASN A 96 -9.79 -17.77 -20.92
N SER A 97 -9.36 -16.52 -21.11
CA SER A 97 -8.30 -16.19 -22.06
C SER A 97 -6.94 -16.81 -21.69
N SER A 98 -6.75 -17.15 -20.41
CA SER A 98 -5.52 -17.76 -19.89
C SER A 98 -5.51 -19.29 -19.97
N ARG A 99 -6.59 -19.94 -20.43
CA ARG A 99 -6.69 -21.42 -20.50
C ARG A 99 -5.67 -22.09 -21.43
N HIS A 100 -5.04 -21.31 -22.31
CA HIS A 100 -3.99 -21.79 -23.22
C HIS A 100 -2.58 -21.48 -22.72
N ASP A 101 -2.43 -20.69 -21.66
CA ASP A 101 -1.13 -20.42 -21.05
C ASP A 101 -0.72 -21.58 -20.13
N THR A 102 0.51 -22.05 -20.31
CA THR A 102 1.07 -23.18 -19.55
C THR A 102 1.58 -22.77 -18.16
N GLN A 103 1.61 -21.46 -17.86
CA GLN A 103 1.94 -20.91 -16.56
C GLN A 103 0.88 -19.87 -16.19
N VAL A 104 0.06 -20.20 -15.19
CA VAL A 104 -0.96 -19.30 -14.64
C VAL A 104 -0.60 -19.06 -13.19
N GLU A 105 -0.39 -17.80 -12.81
CA GLU A 105 -0.07 -17.40 -11.44
C GLU A 105 -1.17 -16.51 -10.88
N LEU A 106 -1.78 -16.96 -9.78
CA LEU A 106 -2.69 -16.17 -8.97
C LEU A 106 -1.91 -15.63 -7.77
N ILE A 107 -1.78 -14.31 -7.67
CA ILE A 107 -1.12 -13.66 -6.54
C ILE A 107 -2.19 -13.05 -5.65
N VAL A 108 -2.25 -13.54 -4.40
CA VAL A 108 -3.09 -12.99 -3.34
C VAL A 108 -2.18 -12.40 -2.26
N SER A 109 -2.08 -11.07 -2.23
CA SER A 109 -1.27 -10.35 -1.24
C SER A 109 -2.09 -10.15 0.03
N ARG A 110 -1.78 -10.89 1.12
CA ARG A 110 -2.51 -10.77 2.39
C ARG A 110 -2.22 -9.46 3.11
N SER A 111 -3.27 -8.86 3.67
CA SER A 111 -3.17 -7.73 4.61
C SER A 111 -2.46 -8.17 5.90
N MET A 112 -1.35 -7.53 6.26
CA MET A 112 -0.83 -7.59 7.64
C MET A 112 -1.63 -6.56 8.44
N ARG A 113 -2.46 -7.05 9.37
CA ARG A 113 -3.14 -6.23 10.37
C ARG A 113 -2.24 -5.93 11.54
#